data_AF-A0A7X1X0P9-F1
#
_entry.id   AF-A0A7X1X0P9-F1
#
_cell.length_a   1.000
_cell.length_b   1.000
_cell.length_c   1.000
_cell.angle_alpha   90.00
_cell.angle_beta   90.00
_cell.angle_gamma   90.00
#
_symmetry.space_group_name_H-M   'P 1'
#
loop_
_entity.id
_entity.type
_entity.pdbx_description
1 polymer ?
#
loop_
_entity_poly.entity_id
_entity_poly.type
_entity_poly.pdbx_seq_one_letter_code
_entity_poly.pdbx_strand_id
1 'polypeptide(L)'
;MGLCGLLPMFGQASEATDAVKEVATTRMSTVVRVNGQNVPVIYVGQTDGCDSVAIQHAPDRYEHFRVCDHQVIPRNTVSPSWTEDDGGRAVLEAVVSNGILFGEAAQTDSNGYLISARTLGGLRTDCKNVEVIISYDGDLVDRALKSVCGKHR
;
A
#
# COMPACT_ATOMS: atom_id res chain seq x y z
N MET A 1 15.69 2.90 47.86
CA MET A 1 16.04 2.07 46.69
C MET A 1 14.76 1.43 46.16
N GLY A 2 14.12 2.05 45.17
CA GLY A 2 12.90 1.51 44.54
C GLY A 2 13.21 1.17 43.09
N LEU A 3 13.25 -0.13 42.78
CA LEU A 3 13.33 -0.66 41.42
C LEU A 3 11.94 -0.51 40.79
N CYS A 4 11.76 0.53 39.98
CA CYS A 4 10.59 0.65 39.12
C CYS A 4 10.82 -0.27 37.91
N GLY A 5 10.04 -1.35 37.84
CA GLY A 5 10.14 -2.36 36.80
C GLY A 5 9.82 -1.78 35.42
N LEU A 6 10.75 -1.99 34.48
CA LEU A 6 10.49 -1.85 33.06
C LEU A 6 9.52 -2.97 32.64
N LEU A 7 8.29 -2.59 32.33
CA LEU A 7 7.33 -3.49 31.69
C LEU A 7 7.79 -3.76 30.25
N PRO A 8 7.83 -5.01 29.80
CA PRO A 8 8.25 -5.35 28.44
C PRO A 8 7.16 -4.99 27.42
N MET A 9 7.50 -4.18 26.40
CA MET A 9 6.66 -3.93 25.21
C MET A 9 6.79 -5.05 24.15
N PHE A 10 6.84 -6.33 24.55
CA PHE A 10 7.13 -7.44 23.62
C PHE A 10 5.91 -8.01 22.86
N GLY A 11 4.70 -7.45 23.01
CA GLY A 11 3.50 -7.97 22.34
C GLY A 11 3.04 -7.22 21.08
N GLN A 12 3.49 -5.98 20.86
CA GLN A 12 2.95 -5.10 19.80
C GLN A 12 3.74 -5.19 18.49
N ALA A 13 5.05 -5.40 18.60
CA ALA A 13 5.92 -5.56 17.44
C ALA A 13 5.58 -6.83 16.65
N SER A 14 5.13 -7.91 17.32
CA SER A 14 4.82 -9.18 16.65
C SER A 14 3.59 -9.07 15.76
N GLU A 15 2.48 -8.50 16.24
CA GLU A 15 1.24 -8.41 15.45
C GLU A 15 1.40 -7.55 14.18
N ALA A 16 2.04 -6.39 14.30
CA ALA A 16 2.31 -5.53 13.15
C ALA A 16 3.29 -6.18 12.16
N THR A 17 4.34 -6.83 12.67
CA THR A 17 5.33 -7.54 11.84
C THR A 17 4.70 -8.72 11.10
N ASP A 18 3.84 -9.49 11.77
CA ASP A 18 3.16 -10.63 11.18
C ASP A 18 2.18 -10.18 10.08
N ALA A 19 1.43 -9.10 10.32
CA ALA A 19 0.56 -8.51 9.31
C ALA A 19 1.35 -7.99 8.10
N VAL A 20 2.50 -7.35 8.31
CA VAL A 20 3.38 -6.91 7.21
C VAL A 20 3.87 -8.09 6.39
N LYS A 21 4.29 -9.18 7.03
CA LYS A 21 4.71 -10.40 6.33
C LYS A 21 3.57 -11.05 5.55
N GLU A 22 2.38 -11.12 6.14
CA GLU A 22 1.20 -11.67 5.49
C GLU A 22 0.84 -10.87 4.23
N VAL A 23 0.82 -9.54 4.34
CA VAL A 23 0.54 -8.65 3.20
C VAL A 23 1.60 -8.75 2.12
N ALA A 24 2.88 -8.85 2.48
CA ALA A 24 3.95 -9.10 1.51
C ALA A 24 3.78 -10.44 0.80
N THR A 25 3.48 -11.51 1.55
CA THR A 25 3.33 -12.87 1.02
C THR A 25 2.12 -12.99 0.08
N THR A 26 0.98 -12.44 0.48
CA THR A 26 -0.26 -12.49 -0.30
C THR A 26 -0.30 -11.45 -1.40
N ARG A 27 0.53 -10.41 -1.29
CA ARG A 27 0.47 -9.18 -2.10
C ARG A 27 -0.89 -8.50 -2.07
N MET A 28 -1.67 -8.71 -1.01
CA MET A 28 -3.02 -8.16 -0.87
C MET A 28 -3.10 -7.24 0.34
N SER A 29 -3.60 -6.03 0.13
CA SER A 29 -3.90 -5.09 1.22
C SER A 29 -5.01 -5.65 2.11
N THR A 30 -4.89 -5.47 3.43
CA THR A 30 -5.86 -5.95 4.42
C THR A 30 -6.08 -4.93 5.53
N VAL A 31 -7.01 -5.21 6.44
CA VAL A 31 -7.22 -4.45 7.67
C VAL A 31 -7.01 -5.41 8.84
N VAL A 32 -6.06 -5.09 9.71
CA VAL A 32 -5.80 -5.87 10.93
C VAL A 32 -6.13 -5.05 12.16
N ARG A 33 -6.20 -5.70 13.32
CA ARG A 33 -6.43 -5.02 14.60
C ARG A 33 -5.10 -4.88 15.32
N VAL A 34 -4.60 -3.65 15.49
CA VAL A 34 -3.41 -3.32 16.29
C VAL A 34 -3.86 -2.48 17.47
N ASN A 35 -3.57 -2.91 18.70
CA ASN A 35 -3.98 -2.21 19.93
C ASN A 35 -5.49 -1.92 20.03
N GLY A 36 -6.31 -2.81 19.48
CA GLY A 36 -7.76 -2.64 19.47
C GLY A 36 -8.29 -1.68 18.39
N GLN A 37 -7.41 -1.08 17.59
CA GLN A 37 -7.76 -0.23 16.45
C GLN A 37 -7.64 -1.00 15.15
N ASN A 38 -8.58 -0.81 14.23
CA ASN A 38 -8.49 -1.37 12.89
C ASN A 38 -7.54 -0.49 12.06
N VAL A 39 -6.41 -1.06 11.65
CA VAL A 39 -5.38 -0.37 10.86
C VAL A 39 -5.25 -1.01 9.48
N PRO A 40 -5.28 -0.22 8.40
CA PRO A 40 -4.95 -0.72 7.06
C PRO A 40 -3.47 -1.11 6.98
N VAL A 41 -3.22 -2.29 6.43
CA VAL A 41 -1.89 -2.76 6.01
C VAL A 41 -1.93 -2.93 4.50
N ILE A 42 -1.12 -2.13 3.81
CA ILE A 42 -1.26 -1.85 2.39
C ILE A 42 -0.05 -2.46 1.67
N TYR A 43 -0.31 -3.33 0.71
CA TYR A 43 0.74 -3.75 -0.21
C TYR A 43 0.97 -2.64 -1.23
N VAL A 44 2.17 -2.05 -1.22
CA VAL A 44 2.53 -0.89 -2.05
C VAL A 44 3.02 -1.33 -3.42
N GLY A 45 3.81 -2.41 -3.49
CA GLY A 45 4.43 -2.88 -4.73
C GLY A 45 5.75 -3.57 -4.46
N GLN A 46 6.58 -3.72 -5.49
CA GLN A 46 7.95 -4.21 -5.36
C GLN A 46 8.95 -3.11 -5.72
N THR A 47 10.03 -3.01 -4.95
CA THR A 47 11.16 -2.11 -5.19
C THR A 47 12.45 -2.86 -4.87
N ASP A 48 13.41 -2.82 -5.80
CA ASP A 48 14.74 -3.42 -5.64
C ASP A 48 14.72 -4.90 -5.21
N GLY A 49 13.74 -5.66 -5.70
CA GLY A 49 13.59 -7.09 -5.39
C GLY A 49 12.94 -7.39 -4.04
N CYS A 50 12.52 -6.37 -3.29
CA CYS A 50 11.80 -6.51 -2.04
C CYS A 50 10.33 -6.10 -2.19
N ASP A 51 9.45 -6.69 -1.38
CA ASP A 51 8.07 -6.24 -1.27
C ASP A 51 8.01 -4.99 -0.38
N SER A 52 7.24 -3.99 -0.81
CA SER A 52 7.02 -2.75 -0.08
C SER A 52 5.64 -2.76 0.55
N VAL A 53 5.58 -2.49 1.84
CA VAL A 53 4.35 -2.52 2.63
C VAL A 53 4.25 -1.26 3.49
N ALA A 54 3.03 -0.76 3.68
CA ALA A 54 2.76 0.38 4.55
C ALA A 54 1.66 0.08 5.57
N ILE A 55 1.83 0.52 6.81
CA ILE A 55 0.76 0.56 7.82
C ILE A 55 0.24 1.99 7.92
N GLN A 56 -1.08 2.18 7.82
CA GLN A 56 -1.70 3.48 7.98
C GLN A 56 -2.16 3.70 9.43
N HIS A 57 -1.54 4.67 10.10
CA HIS A 57 -1.84 5.03 11.50
C HIS A 57 -2.77 6.25 11.64
N ALA A 58 -2.89 7.06 10.58
CA ALA A 58 -3.82 8.19 10.45
C ALA A 58 -3.92 8.59 8.96
N PRO A 59 -4.84 9.49 8.56
CA PRO A 59 -4.79 10.11 7.24
C PRO A 59 -3.38 10.66 6.97
N ASP A 60 -2.81 10.26 5.83
CA ASP A 60 -1.48 10.66 5.35
C ASP A 60 -0.29 10.35 6.29
N ARG A 61 -0.49 9.50 7.31
CA ARG A 61 0.56 9.04 8.22
C ARG A 61 0.76 7.54 8.08
N TYR A 62 1.83 7.21 7.37
CA TYR A 62 2.22 5.84 7.05
C TYR A 62 3.52 5.48 7.76
N GLU A 63 3.61 4.23 8.19
CA GLU A 63 4.85 3.57 8.54
C GLU A 63 5.20 2.59 7.41
N HIS A 64 6.41 2.70 6.85
CA HIS A 64 6.80 1.92 5.69
C HIS A 64 7.75 0.78 6.06
N PHE A 65 7.67 -0.29 5.31
CA PHE A 65 8.47 -1.49 5.49
C PHE A 65 8.95 -2.02 4.14
N ARG A 66 10.11 -2.68 4.16
CA ARG A 66 10.55 -3.60 3.12
C ARG A 66 10.51 -5.01 3.66
N VAL A 67 10.09 -5.95 2.82
CA VAL A 67 10.18 -7.38 3.10
C VAL A 67 11.11 -7.99 2.06
N CYS A 68 12.33 -8.28 2.49
CA CYS A 68 13.39 -8.88 1.68
C CYS A 68 13.76 -10.22 2.31
N ASP A 69 13.78 -11.31 1.55
CA ASP A 69 14.16 -12.65 2.06
C ASP A 69 13.43 -13.03 3.37
N HIS A 70 12.13 -12.70 3.46
CA HIS A 70 11.27 -12.90 4.64
C HIS A 70 11.63 -12.06 5.90
N GLN A 71 12.57 -11.13 5.78
CA GLN A 71 12.92 -10.18 6.84
C GLN A 71 12.14 -8.88 6.66
N VAL A 72 11.52 -8.42 7.74
CA VAL A 72 10.83 -7.12 7.77
C VAL A 72 11.82 -6.05 8.20
N ILE A 73 12.02 -5.06 7.34
CA ILE A 73 12.96 -3.96 7.53
C ILE A 73 12.14 -2.67 7.61
N PRO A 74 12.05 -2.01 8.78
CA PRO A 74 11.35 -0.74 8.90
C PRO A 74 12.08 0.36 8.11
N ARG A 75 11.32 1.26 7.51
CA ARG A 75 11.80 2.42 6.77
C ARG A 75 11.44 3.69 7.53
N ASN A 76 12.45 4.45 7.94
CA ASN A 76 12.25 5.75 8.58
C ASN A 76 12.29 6.85 7.52
N THR A 77 11.26 6.91 6.68
CA THR A 77 11.16 7.83 5.56
C THR A 77 9.84 8.59 5.61
N VAL A 78 9.83 9.75 4.96
CA VAL A 78 8.62 10.53 4.70
C VAL A 78 8.48 10.58 3.19
N SER A 79 7.41 9.99 2.67
CA SER A 79 7.13 10.01 1.24
C SER A 79 6.86 11.44 0.77
N PRO A 80 7.40 11.85 -0.39
CA PRO A 80 7.08 13.15 -0.95
C PRO A 80 5.61 13.20 -1.40
N SER A 81 5.05 14.39 -1.54
CA SER A 81 3.71 14.57 -2.11
C SER A 81 3.75 14.43 -3.63
N TRP A 82 2.81 13.69 -4.20
CA TRP A 82 2.60 13.64 -5.64
C TRP A 82 1.64 14.73 -6.12
N THR A 83 1.88 15.26 -7.32
CA THR A 83 0.95 16.17 -8.01
C THR A 83 0.66 15.68 -9.41
N GLU A 84 -0.46 16.12 -9.97
CA GLU A 84 -0.88 15.79 -11.33
C GLU A 84 -0.05 16.47 -12.44
N ASP A 85 0.89 17.34 -12.06
CA ASP A 85 1.70 18.15 -12.96
C ASP A 85 2.73 17.32 -13.74
N ASP A 86 3.41 17.94 -14.70
CA ASP A 86 4.47 17.32 -15.51
C ASP A 86 4.07 16.00 -16.21
N GLY A 87 2.78 15.85 -16.51
CA GLY A 87 2.25 14.66 -17.18
C GLY A 87 1.82 13.53 -16.24
N GLY A 88 1.95 13.70 -14.91
CA GLY A 88 1.49 12.76 -13.90
C GLY A 88 0.03 12.34 -14.10
N ARG A 89 -0.87 13.30 -14.42
CA ARG A 89 -2.27 12.99 -14.73
C ARG A 89 -2.45 12.03 -15.90
N ALA A 90 -1.70 12.24 -16.99
CA ALA A 90 -1.82 11.38 -18.17
C ALA A 90 -1.35 9.95 -17.88
N VAL A 91 -0.30 9.81 -17.08
CA VAL A 91 0.18 8.49 -16.60
C VAL A 91 -0.88 7.84 -15.71
N LEU A 92 -1.44 8.57 -14.75
CA LEU A 92 -2.50 8.08 -13.88
C LEU A 92 -3.72 7.57 -14.68
N GLU A 93 -4.22 8.37 -15.63
CA GLU A 93 -5.35 7.99 -16.49
C GLU A 93 -5.06 6.71 -17.29
N ALA A 94 -3.86 6.63 -17.89
CA ALA A 94 -3.44 5.48 -18.66
C ALA A 94 -3.33 4.21 -17.79
N VAL A 95 -2.69 4.32 -16.62
CA VAL A 95 -2.53 3.21 -15.67
C VAL A 95 -3.88 2.72 -15.16
N VAL A 96 -4.80 3.62 -14.78
CA VAL A 96 -6.14 3.24 -14.33
C VAL A 96 -6.93 2.55 -15.43
N SER A 97 -6.92 3.10 -16.65
CA SER A 97 -7.62 2.51 -17.81
C SER A 97 -7.10 1.10 -18.11
N ASN A 98 -5.78 0.94 -18.19
CA ASN A 98 -5.14 -0.36 -18.43
C ASN A 98 -5.39 -1.34 -17.29
N GLY A 99 -5.35 -0.89 -16.03
CA GLY A 99 -5.67 -1.72 -14.87
C GLY A 99 -7.11 -2.26 -14.92
N ILE A 100 -8.08 -1.45 -15.36
CA ILE A 100 -9.48 -1.90 -15.54
C ILE A 100 -9.60 -2.94 -16.66
N LEU A 101 -8.89 -2.73 -17.78
CA LEU A 101 -8.97 -3.57 -18.98
C LEU A 101 -8.24 -4.90 -18.82
N PHE A 102 -7.02 -4.87 -18.28
CA PHE A 102 -6.10 -6.01 -18.21
C PHE A 102 -5.98 -6.62 -16.82
N GLY A 103 -6.59 -6.00 -15.81
CA GLY A 103 -6.61 -6.47 -14.43
C GLY A 103 -5.54 -5.81 -13.54
N GLU A 104 -4.41 -5.41 -14.12
CA GLU A 104 -3.35 -4.64 -13.46
C GLU A 104 -2.55 -3.83 -14.49
N ALA A 105 -1.97 -2.72 -14.04
CA ALA A 105 -1.03 -1.91 -14.81
C ALA A 105 -0.16 -1.08 -13.86
N ALA A 106 1.05 -0.75 -14.29
CA ALA A 106 1.91 0.18 -13.57
C ALA A 106 2.82 0.95 -14.55
N GLN A 107 3.13 2.19 -14.20
CA GLN A 107 4.05 3.03 -14.96
C GLN A 107 4.67 4.08 -14.04
N THR A 108 5.96 4.37 -14.26
CA THR A 108 6.66 5.46 -13.58
C THR A 108 6.48 6.76 -14.35
N ASP A 109 6.15 7.84 -13.65
CA ASP A 109 6.12 9.18 -14.24
C ASP A 109 7.53 9.78 -14.40
N SER A 110 7.64 10.97 -14.99
CA SER A 110 8.92 11.64 -15.20
C SER A 110 9.60 12.11 -13.91
N ASN A 111 8.87 12.20 -12.81
CA ASN A 111 9.35 12.63 -11.51
C ASN A 111 9.79 11.45 -10.62
N GLY A 112 9.66 10.22 -11.13
CA GLY A 112 10.11 8.99 -10.47
C GLY A 112 9.05 8.32 -9.59
N TYR A 113 7.78 8.77 -9.64
CA TYR A 113 6.70 8.12 -8.92
C TYR A 113 6.19 6.92 -9.71
N LEU A 114 6.14 5.76 -9.06
CA LEU A 114 5.49 4.58 -9.60
C LEU A 114 3.99 4.66 -9.31
N ILE A 115 3.20 4.77 -10.37
CA ILE A 115 1.74 4.74 -10.33
C ILE A 115 1.31 3.33 -10.75
N SER A 116 0.52 2.66 -9.93
CA SER A 116 0.00 1.33 -10.21
C SER A 116 -1.50 1.27 -9.97
N ALA A 117 -2.19 0.46 -10.75
CA ALA A 117 -3.60 0.16 -10.59
C ALA A 117 -3.82 -1.35 -10.70
N ARG A 118 -4.62 -1.89 -9.79
CA ARG A 118 -5.03 -3.30 -9.84
C ARG A 118 -6.52 -3.44 -9.55
N THR A 119 -7.15 -4.33 -10.30
CA THR A 119 -8.51 -4.75 -10.01
C THR A 119 -8.51 -5.73 -8.85
N LEU A 120 -9.27 -5.40 -7.82
CA LEU A 120 -9.63 -6.32 -6.75
C LEU A 120 -10.90 -7.05 -7.20
N GLY A 121 -11.05 -8.30 -6.77
CA GLY A 121 -12.21 -9.14 -7.11
C GLY A 121 -13.55 -8.40 -6.97
N GLY A 122 -14.47 -8.66 -7.90
CA GLY A 122 -15.76 -7.98 -7.96
C GLY A 122 -16.75 -8.48 -6.90
N LEU A 123 -17.51 -7.56 -6.29
CA LEU A 123 -18.67 -7.89 -5.45
C LEU A 123 -19.86 -8.37 -6.29
N ARG A 124 -19.92 -7.97 -7.57
CA ARG A 124 -20.97 -8.32 -8.55
C ARG A 124 -20.31 -8.50 -9.92
N THR A 125 -20.96 -9.23 -10.82
CA THR A 125 -20.44 -9.53 -12.16
C THR A 125 -20.21 -8.30 -13.04
N ASP A 126 -20.84 -7.16 -12.71
CA ASP A 126 -20.83 -5.90 -13.45
C ASP A 126 -19.94 -4.81 -12.83
N CYS A 127 -19.43 -5.00 -11.61
CA CYS A 127 -18.60 -4.01 -10.90
C CYS A 127 -17.29 -4.61 -10.41
N LYS A 128 -16.19 -3.89 -10.66
CA LYS A 128 -14.86 -4.22 -10.17
C LYS A 128 -14.39 -3.13 -9.20
N ASN A 129 -13.75 -3.53 -8.11
CA ASN A 129 -13.01 -2.58 -7.28
C ASN A 129 -11.63 -2.38 -7.92
N VAL A 130 -11.16 -1.14 -7.99
CA VAL A 130 -9.83 -0.79 -8.50
C VAL A 130 -9.10 -0.08 -7.38
N GLU A 131 -7.98 -0.64 -6.97
CA GLU A 131 -7.02 0.01 -6.08
C GLU A 131 -5.94 0.67 -6.93
N VAL A 132 -5.68 1.93 -6.66
CA VAL A 132 -4.61 2.72 -7.25
C VAL A 132 -3.63 3.08 -6.14
N ILE A 133 -2.35 2.85 -6.40
CA ILE A 133 -1.24 3.16 -5.49
C ILE A 133 -0.26 4.05 -6.22
N ILE A 134 0.09 5.16 -5.60
CA ILE A 134 1.23 5.99 -5.99
C ILE A 134 2.32 5.78 -4.96
N SER A 135 3.53 5.51 -5.42
CA SER A 135 4.69 5.27 -4.55
C SER A 135 5.95 5.95 -5.08
N TYR A 136 6.86 6.25 -4.16
CA TYR A 136 8.18 6.82 -4.48
C TYR A 136 9.24 6.05 -3.72
N ASP A 137 10.24 5.51 -4.41
CA ASP A 137 11.23 4.59 -3.82
C ASP A 137 10.59 3.37 -3.12
N GLY A 138 9.35 2.99 -3.48
CA GLY A 138 8.58 1.95 -2.81
C GLY A 138 7.85 2.39 -1.54
N ASP A 139 7.96 3.64 -1.12
CA ASP A 139 7.18 4.18 -0.01
C ASP A 139 5.82 4.70 -0.53
N LEU A 140 4.75 4.42 0.22
CA LEU A 140 3.39 4.80 -0.13
C LEU A 140 3.22 6.32 -0.08
N VAL A 141 2.87 6.93 -1.22
CA VAL A 141 2.59 8.35 -1.36
C VAL A 141 1.08 8.61 -1.27
N ASP A 142 0.30 7.89 -2.08
CA ASP A 142 -1.16 8.03 -2.10
C ASP A 142 -1.82 6.70 -2.48
N ARG A 143 -3.08 6.53 -2.05
CA ARG A 143 -3.91 5.37 -2.31
C ARG A 143 -5.36 5.77 -2.54
N ALA A 144 -5.91 5.32 -3.66
CA ALA A 144 -7.33 5.40 -3.93
C ALA A 144 -7.93 4.00 -4.11
N LEU A 145 -9.15 3.80 -3.60
CA LEU A 145 -9.96 2.61 -3.86
C LEU A 145 -11.30 3.06 -4.44
N LYS A 146 -11.64 2.58 -5.65
CA LYS A 146 -12.86 2.97 -6.33
C LYS A 146 -13.56 1.78 -6.95
N SER A 147 -14.89 1.72 -6.82
CA SER A 147 -15.71 0.77 -7.55
C SER A 147 -16.03 1.33 -8.95
N VAL A 148 -15.72 0.54 -9.98
CA VAL A 148 -15.98 0.83 -11.39
C VAL A 148 -16.96 -0.20 -11.91
N CYS A 149 -18.16 0.25 -12.27
CA CYS A 149 -19.19 -0.59 -12.85
C CYS A 149 -19.27 -0.40 -14.36
N GLY A 150 -19.39 -1.49 -15.10
CA GLY A 150 -19.74 -1.44 -16.51
C GLY A 150 -21.12 -0.85 -16.68
N LYS A 151 -21.31 0.03 -17.67
CA LYS A 151 -22.67 0.38 -18.10
C LYS A 151 -23.25 -0.87 -18.77
N HIS A 152 -24.29 -1.46 -18.18
CA HIS A 152 -25.17 -2.36 -18.93
C HIS A 152 -25.62 -1.61 -20.19
N ARG A 153 -25.27 -2.14 -21.35
CA ARG A 153 -25.72 -1.63 -22.65
C ARG A 153 -27.13 -2.14 -22.91
#